data_AF-A0A535UEE7-F1
#
_entry.id   AF-A0A535UEE7-F1
#
_cell.length_a   1.000
_cell.length_b   1.000
_cell.length_c   1.000
_cell.angle_alpha   90.00
_cell.angle_beta   90.00
_cell.angle_gamma   90.00
#
_symmetry.space_group_name_H-M   'P 1'
#
loop_
_entity.id
_entity.type
_entity.pdbx_description
1 polymer ?
#
loop_
_entity_poly.entity_id
_entity_poly.type
_entity_poly.pdbx_seq_one_letter_code
_entity_poly.pdbx_strand_id
1 'polypeptide(L)' 'MKGAHEQDVKVQKNHGVTYHKYWFDTASGKAFCLVEAPTKEAANAVHREAHGLVADEIIEVQEGA' A
#
# COMPACT_ATOMS: atom_id res chain seq x y z
N MET A 1 10.90 -4.73 -1.03
CA MET A 1 11.59 -5.18 0.20
C MET A 1 10.85 -6.38 0.77
N LYS A 2 11.55 -7.43 1.21
CA LYS A 2 10.92 -8.57 1.90
C LYS A 2 10.30 -8.06 3.21
N GLY A 3 9.01 -8.29 3.44
CA GLY A 3 8.34 -7.87 4.67
C GLY A 3 7.64 -6.49 4.64
N ALA A 4 7.71 -5.75 3.53
CA ALA A 4 7.15 -4.38 3.48
C ALA A 4 5.64 -4.37 3.70
N HIS A 5 4.92 -5.25 3.00
CA HIS A 5 3.47 -5.37 3.15
C HIS A 5 3.06 -5.72 4.58
N GLU A 6 3.81 -6.60 5.24
CA GLU A 6 3.55 -6.97 6.63
C GLU A 6 3.85 -5.82 7.60
N GLN A 7 4.71 -4.88 7.25
CA GLN A 7 4.94 -3.65 8.01
C GLN A 7 3.79 -2.66 7.81
N ASP A 8 3.29 -2.51 6.58
CA ASP A 8 2.11 -1.67 6.29
C ASP A 8 0.89 -2.11 7.11
N VAL A 9 0.60 -3.42 7.11
CA VAL A 9 -0.52 -4.01 7.84
C VAL A 9 -0.47 -3.75 9.36
N LYS A 10 0.74 -3.60 9.93
CA LYS A 10 0.90 -3.32 11.38
C LYS A 10 0.48 -1.91 11.77
N VAL A 11 0.66 -0.94 10.88
CA VAL A 11 0.41 0.50 11.17
C VAL A 11 -0.81 1.06 10.46
N GLN A 12 -1.40 0.34 9.50
CA GLN A 12 -2.52 0.79 8.66
C GLN A 12 -3.68 1.43 9.44
N LYS A 13 -4.01 0.89 10.63
CA LYS A 13 -5.12 1.37 11.46
C LYS A 13 -4.90 2.78 12.00
N ASN A 14 -3.65 3.21 12.16
CA ASN A 14 -3.31 4.56 12.60
C ASN A 14 -3.75 5.63 11.59
N HIS A 15 -3.91 5.23 10.32
CA HIS A 15 -4.26 6.11 9.20
C HIS A 15 -5.65 5.84 8.63
N GLY A 16 -6.43 4.95 9.25
CA GLY A 16 -7.74 4.52 8.74
C GLY A 16 -7.65 3.74 7.41
N VAL A 17 -6.53 3.06 7.17
CA VAL A 17 -6.24 2.33 5.93
C VAL A 17 -6.41 0.82 6.14
N THR A 18 -6.82 0.12 5.09
CA THR A 18 -6.87 -1.36 5.03
C THR A 18 -6.15 -1.86 3.78
N TYR A 19 -5.08 -2.64 3.97
CA TYR A 19 -4.37 -3.34 2.91
C TYR A 19 -5.04 -4.69 2.64
N HIS A 20 -5.45 -4.92 1.39
CA HIS A 20 -6.23 -6.08 0.99
C HIS A 20 -5.39 -7.17 0.31
N LYS A 21 -4.54 -6.76 -0.63
CA LYS A 21 -3.73 -7.68 -1.45
C LYS A 21 -2.38 -7.06 -1.76
N TYR A 22 -1.42 -7.94 -2.02
CA TYR A 22 -0.06 -7.58 -2.40
C TYR A 22 0.42 -8.54 -3.50
N TRP A 23 1.10 -7.97 -4.49
CA TRP A 23 1.80 -8.70 -5.54
C TRP A 23 3.19 -8.11 -5.75
N PHE A 24 4.15 -8.99 -6.06
CA PHE A 24 5.51 -8.58 -6.43
C PHE A 24 5.91 -9.25 -7.73
N ASP A 25 6.15 -8.45 -8.76
CA ASP A 25 6.72 -8.92 -10.01
C ASP A 25 8.25 -8.91 -9.91
N THR A 26 8.81 -10.10 -9.67
CA THR A 26 10.27 -10.28 -9.55
C THR A 26 11.03 -9.92 -10.83
N ALA A 27 10.41 -9.99 -12.01
CA ALA A 27 11.09 -9.73 -13.27
C ALA A 27 11.31 -8.22 -13.49
N SER A 28 10.30 -7.40 -13.18
CA SER A 28 10.40 -5.93 -13.29
C SER A 28 10.82 -5.24 -12.00
N GLY A 29 10.82 -5.95 -10.86
CA GLY A 29 11.09 -5.38 -9.54
C GLY A 29 9.94 -4.53 -8.98
N LYS A 30 8.74 -4.62 -9.55
CA LYS A 30 7.58 -3.80 -9.17
C LYS A 30 6.74 -4.48 -8.09
N ALA A 31 6.25 -3.68 -7.14
CA ALA A 31 5.28 -4.08 -6.15
C ALA A 31 3.93 -3.41 -6.43
N PHE A 32 2.85 -4.16 -6.22
CA PHE A 32 1.48 -3.67 -6.36
C PHE A 32 0.70 -4.00 -5.09
N CYS A 33 -0.02 -3.01 -4.57
CA CYS A 33 -0.88 -3.16 -3.39
C CYS A 33 -2.30 -2.79 -3.78
N LEU A 34 -3.28 -3.59 -3.36
CA LEU A 34 -4.68 -3.15 -3.31
C LEU A 34 -4.96 -2.65 -1.89
N VAL A 35 -5.38 -1.41 -1.79
CA VAL A 35 -5.54 -0.69 -0.52
C VAL A 35 -6.85 0.07 -0.54
N GLU A 36 -7.60 -0.02 0.55
CA GLU A 36 -8.72 0.85 0.85
C GLU A 36 -8.26 1.92 1.83
N ALA A 37 -8.45 3.18 1.49
CA ALA A 37 -7.96 4.31 2.26
C ALA A 37 -8.92 5.51 2.12
N PRO A 38 -9.01 6.39 3.12
CA PRO A 38 -9.83 7.59 3.03
C PRO A 38 -9.30 8.58 1.98
N THR A 39 -7.99 8.58 1.73
CA THR A 39 -7.34 9.37 0.66
C THR A 39 -6.05 8.68 0.17
N LYS A 40 -5.52 9.11 -0.98
CA LYS A 40 -4.21 8.67 -1.48
C LYS A 40 -3.07 9.03 -0.52
N GLU A 41 -3.18 10.16 0.15
CA GLU A 41 -2.22 10.64 1.14
C GLU A 41 -2.18 9.72 2.37
N ALA A 42 -3.34 9.22 2.82
CA ALA A 42 -3.42 8.27 3.94
C ALA A 42 -2.74 6.94 3.60
N ALA A 43 -2.94 6.41 2.39
CA ALA A 43 -2.22 5.22 1.91
C ALA A 43 -0.70 5.44 1.89
N ASN A 44 -0.24 6.61 1.41
CA ASN A 44 1.18 6.96 1.44
C ASN A 44 1.73 7.20 2.86
N ALA A 45 0.91 7.70 3.79
CA ALA A 45 1.33 7.89 5.18
C ALA A 45 1.65 6.55 5.86
N VAL A 46 0.90 5.50 5.56
CA VAL A 46 1.20 4.13 6.02
C VAL A 46 2.57 3.67 5.52
N HIS A 47 2.83 3.71 4.22
CA HIS A 47 4.14 3.30 3.68
C HIS A 47 5.31 4.10 4.31
N ARG A 48 5.12 5.42 4.51
CA ARG A 48 6.13 6.28 5.15
C ARG A 48 6.40 5.85 6.59
N GLU A 49 5.36 5.60 7.38
CA GLU A 49 5.49 5.16 8.77
C GLU A 49 6.07 3.74 8.87
N ALA A 50 5.62 2.83 8.02
CA ALA A 50 5.98 1.41 8.06
C ALA A 50 7.45 1.16 7.70
N HIS A 51 7.93 1.80 6.64
CA HIS A 51 9.26 1.51 6.07
C HIS A 51 9.92 2.69 5.36
N GLY A 52 9.34 3.89 5.41
CA GLY A 52 9.93 5.12 4.85
C GLY A 52 9.91 5.24 3.33
N LEU A 53 9.29 4.30 2.62
CA LEU A 53 9.10 4.38 1.17
C LEU A 53 7.67 4.85 0.87
N VAL A 54 7.39 5.22 -0.38
CA VAL A 54 6.04 5.55 -0.86
C VAL A 54 5.80 4.87 -2.20
N ALA A 55 4.53 4.78 -2.60
CA ALA A 55 4.21 4.31 -3.94
C ALA A 55 4.66 5.34 -4.99
N ASP A 56 5.23 4.88 -6.10
CA ASP A 56 5.55 5.73 -7.26
C ASP A 56 4.27 6.30 -7.89
N GLU A 57 3.18 5.53 -7.86
CA GLU A 57 1.87 5.90 -8.39
C GLU A 57 0.75 5.32 -7.51
N ILE A 58 -0.31 6.12 -7.30
CA ILE A 58 -1.56 5.66 -6.66
C ILE A 58 -2.73 6.01 -7.59
N ILE A 59 -3.39 4.97 -8.08
CA ILE A 59 -4.58 5.07 -8.94
C ILE A 59 -5.78 4.68 -8.09
N GLU A 60 -6.75 5.58 -7.98
CA GLU A 60 -8.04 5.26 -7.37
C GLU A 60 -8.84 4.44 -8.37
N VAL A 61 -9.40 3.32 -7.91
CA VAL A 61 -10.14 2.37 -8.74
C VAL A 61 -11.47 2.04 -8.10
N GLN A 62 -12.44 1.67 -8.93
CA GLN A 62 -13.72 1.11 -8.50
C GLN A 62 -13.71 -0.39 -8.82
N GLU A 63 -14.12 -1.23 -7.87
CA GLU A 63 -14.37 -2.64 -8.14
C GLU A 63 -15.47 -2.79 -9.20
N GLY A 64 -15.35 -3.79 -10.07
CA GLY A 64 -16.11 -3.90 -11.32
C GLY A 64 -17.61 -3.55 -11.21
N ALA A 65 -18.11 -2.87 -12.24
CA ALA A 65 -19.53 -2.54 -12.41
C ALA A 65 -20.33 -3.71 -13.00
#